data_AF-A0A365Z237-F1
#
_entry.id   AF-A0A365Z237-F1
#
_cell.length_a   1.000
_cell.length_b   1.000
_cell.length_c   1.000
_cell.angle_alpha   90.00
_cell.angle_beta   90.00
_cell.angle_gamma   90.00
#
_symmetry.space_group_name_H-M   'P 1'
#
loop_
_entity.id
_entity.type
_entity.pdbx_description
1 polymer ?
#
loop_
_entity_poly.entity_id
_entity_poly.type
_entity_poly.pdbx_seq_one_letter_code
_entity_poly.pdbx_strand_id
1 'polypeptide(L)'
;MKSIIDNPVPVSEIPVIPGSFLNIRRQIAARCRVVDALLLDFLKKHGEATLYRTSGLGIMSGFLINGIRKTLFRSMAEDWKNPRSSLDIIRRAYVRHYWRPEERSEWLDIAVAFMLWIPGIIVLSIISTHRNASYARRNFGKTIPHQFLDQIIIGMTTGILPPWYYIFDLYKKDHRSSYLSYIGRGETKAGAYVVLSDVSRKYCILGNKDIFAAHCRKFNLRAVEPVAIVDDGHIMFSDTSLTRLPACDLFIKPARGSGGRGAERWRWQGKDTQGQDIYTDATGHLAEEELRQRLVLRSNGRRTIIQRCLSNHPDIEQLAGQAVATVRMVTCLNEEGMPEITDAIFRMATRLDCVVDNIHAGGIGAPIDISCGQLGCASNLGMDASYGRLRHHPDTNRVIEGVRLPFWGEVCALACAAHATLTSYVIVGWDIALTGTGPVLVEGNSGPCLDIMQRMADRPLGDGRLAHLLAHHLQQGRQSMPDVRQDSAMSA
;
A
#
# COMPACT_ATOMS: atom_id res chain seq x y z
N MET A 1 -80.90 -28.47 7.74
CA MET A 1 -81.64 -27.55 6.86
C MET A 1 -80.68 -26.44 6.48
N LYS A 2 -80.05 -26.32 5.31
CA LYS A 2 -80.03 -26.95 3.97
C LYS A 2 -78.54 -26.82 3.57
N SER A 3 -77.73 -27.88 3.46
CA SER A 3 -77.45 -28.63 2.20
C SER A 3 -77.75 -27.81 0.94
N ILE A 4 -76.93 -27.68 -0.10
CA ILE A 4 -75.80 -28.47 -0.61
C ILE A 4 -75.50 -27.75 -1.96
N ILE A 5 -74.22 -27.66 -2.36
CA ILE A 5 -73.76 -27.69 -3.77
C ILE A 5 -74.25 -26.56 -4.72
N ASP A 6 -73.34 -25.70 -5.18
CA ASP A 6 -73.01 -25.60 -6.61
C ASP A 6 -71.88 -24.60 -6.91
N ASN A 7 -70.98 -25.02 -7.80
CA ASN A 7 -69.88 -24.32 -8.49
C ASN A 7 -68.49 -24.25 -7.83
N PRO A 8 -67.50 -25.03 -8.34
CA PRO A 8 -66.09 -24.77 -8.11
C PRO A 8 -65.61 -23.65 -9.04
N VAL A 9 -64.98 -22.61 -8.48
CA VAL A 9 -64.26 -21.59 -9.26
C VAL A 9 -62.81 -22.06 -9.44
N PRO A 10 -62.25 -22.02 -10.67
CA PRO A 10 -60.94 -22.58 -10.97
C PRO A 10 -59.78 -21.78 -10.36
N VAL A 11 -58.71 -22.52 -10.05
CA VAL A 11 -57.42 -22.04 -9.57
C VAL A 11 -56.74 -21.16 -10.63
N SER A 12 -57.06 -19.88 -10.65
CA SER A 12 -56.26 -18.85 -11.32
C SER A 12 -56.68 -17.48 -10.79
N GLU A 13 -56.02 -17.04 -9.71
CA GLU A 13 -55.86 -15.65 -9.23
C GLU A 13 -55.56 -15.67 -7.73
N ILE A 14 -54.37 -16.15 -7.36
CA ILE A 14 -53.73 -15.71 -6.12
C ILE A 14 -52.63 -14.74 -6.57
N PRO A 15 -52.71 -13.45 -6.23
CA PRO A 15 -51.61 -12.53 -6.51
C PRO A 15 -50.37 -12.98 -5.75
N VAL A 16 -49.35 -13.41 -6.49
CA VAL A 16 -47.99 -13.55 -5.98
C VAL A 16 -47.51 -12.17 -5.56
N ILE A 17 -47.40 -11.92 -4.26
CA ILE A 17 -46.74 -10.73 -3.71
C ILE A 17 -45.26 -10.78 -4.13
N PRO A 18 -44.76 -9.90 -5.00
CA PRO A 18 -43.34 -9.90 -5.36
C PRO A 18 -42.57 -9.01 -4.39
N GLY A 19 -41.55 -9.59 -3.74
CA GLY A 19 -40.32 -8.87 -3.42
C GLY A 19 -40.36 -7.84 -2.29
N SER A 20 -40.25 -8.30 -1.04
CA SER A 20 -39.79 -7.44 0.08
C SER A 20 -38.49 -7.94 0.72
N PHE A 21 -38.29 -9.25 0.87
CA PHE A 21 -37.11 -9.78 1.58
C PHE A 21 -35.81 -9.77 0.77
N LEU A 22 -35.86 -9.99 -0.56
CA LEU A 22 -34.66 -9.97 -1.41
C LEU A 22 -34.12 -8.55 -1.62
N ASN A 23 -35.02 -7.57 -1.67
CA ASN A 23 -34.70 -6.15 -1.79
C ASN A 23 -34.11 -5.59 -0.49
N ILE A 24 -34.57 -6.03 0.69
CA ILE A 24 -33.96 -5.66 1.97
C ILE A 24 -32.56 -6.24 2.10
N ARG A 25 -32.31 -7.50 1.73
CA ARG A 25 -30.95 -8.08 1.74
C ARG A 25 -30.01 -7.38 0.76
N ARG A 26 -30.47 -7.02 -0.45
CA ARG A 26 -29.69 -6.23 -1.42
C ARG A 26 -29.46 -4.79 -0.95
N GLN A 27 -30.44 -4.15 -0.32
CA GLN A 27 -30.30 -2.81 0.26
C GLN A 27 -29.40 -2.79 1.49
N ILE A 28 -29.43 -3.82 2.34
CA ILE A 28 -28.50 -3.97 3.47
C ILE A 28 -27.08 -4.25 2.93
N ALA A 29 -26.92 -5.14 1.95
CA ALA A 29 -25.62 -5.38 1.33
C ALA A 29 -25.06 -4.14 0.59
N ALA A 30 -25.92 -3.35 -0.06
CA ALA A 30 -25.56 -2.10 -0.71
C ALA A 30 -25.26 -0.99 0.32
N ARG A 31 -26.05 -0.86 1.39
CA ARG A 31 -25.78 0.06 2.50
C ARG A 31 -24.52 -0.30 3.26
N CYS A 32 -24.21 -1.58 3.49
CA CYS A 32 -22.94 -2.02 4.05
C CYS A 32 -21.77 -1.64 3.14
N ARG A 33 -21.88 -1.81 1.81
CA ARG A 33 -20.84 -1.36 0.87
C ARG A 33 -20.67 0.17 0.84
N VAL A 34 -21.76 0.92 1.01
CA VAL A 34 -21.74 2.39 1.04
C VAL A 34 -21.18 2.91 2.37
N VAL A 35 -21.51 2.28 3.51
CA VAL A 35 -20.92 2.59 4.83
C VAL A 35 -19.44 2.20 4.85
N ASP A 36 -19.07 1.05 4.27
CA ASP A 36 -17.67 0.64 4.09
C ASP A 36 -16.92 1.66 3.23
N ALA A 37 -17.51 2.10 2.11
CA ALA A 37 -16.91 3.09 1.22
C ALA A 37 -16.80 4.48 1.88
N LEU A 38 -17.82 4.94 2.62
CA LEU A 38 -17.82 6.22 3.33
C LEU A 38 -16.89 6.24 4.54
N LEU A 39 -16.80 5.14 5.29
CA LEU A 39 -15.84 4.98 6.38
C LEU A 39 -14.41 4.96 5.82
N LEU A 40 -14.18 4.24 4.71
CA LEU A 40 -12.90 4.25 4.01
C LEU A 40 -12.56 5.63 3.42
N ASP A 41 -13.53 6.39 2.94
CA ASP A 41 -13.30 7.71 2.34
C ASP A 41 -13.07 8.80 3.41
N PHE A 42 -13.80 8.75 4.52
CA PHE A 42 -13.57 9.58 5.71
C PHE A 42 -12.21 9.26 6.37
N LEU A 43 -11.89 7.96 6.53
CA LEU A 43 -10.58 7.51 6.99
C LEU A 43 -9.45 7.91 6.03
N LYS A 44 -9.72 8.01 4.73
CA LYS A 44 -8.73 8.47 3.73
C LYS A 44 -8.47 9.97 3.74
N LYS A 45 -9.46 10.81 4.09
CA LYS A 45 -9.35 12.27 3.94
C LYS A 45 -8.86 12.98 5.22
N HIS A 46 -9.31 12.53 6.39
CA HIS A 46 -8.89 13.08 7.70
C HIS A 46 -8.51 11.99 8.71
N GLY A 47 -9.03 10.77 8.53
CA GLY A 47 -8.78 9.72 9.51
C GLY A 47 -7.40 9.09 9.45
N GLU A 48 -6.58 9.22 8.40
CA GLU A 48 -5.27 8.55 8.37
C GLU A 48 -4.37 9.07 9.50
N ALA A 49 -4.26 10.40 9.62
CA ALA A 49 -3.49 11.04 10.70
C ALA A 49 -4.08 10.69 12.08
N THR A 50 -5.38 10.90 12.29
CA THR A 50 -6.05 10.59 13.57
C THR A 50 -5.95 9.11 13.94
N LEU A 51 -6.07 8.19 12.98
CA LEU A 51 -5.96 6.74 13.16
C LEU A 51 -4.52 6.31 13.45
N TYR A 52 -3.52 6.98 12.88
CA TYR A 52 -2.13 6.78 13.28
C TYR A 52 -1.89 7.30 14.68
N ARG A 53 -2.45 8.47 15.02
CA ARG A 53 -2.36 9.02 16.37
C ARG A 53 -3.01 8.11 17.42
N THR A 54 -4.14 7.47 17.11
CA THR A 54 -4.74 6.45 18.01
C THR A 54 -3.88 5.21 18.18
N SER A 55 -3.12 4.82 17.14
CA SER A 55 -2.17 3.68 17.23
C SER A 55 -1.07 3.95 18.27
N GLY A 56 -0.62 5.21 18.39
CA GLY A 56 0.39 5.58 19.38
C GLY A 56 -0.06 5.50 20.83
N LEU A 57 -1.35 5.70 21.10
CA LEU A 57 -1.91 5.47 22.43
C LEU A 57 -1.83 3.99 22.82
N GLY A 58 -2.09 3.07 21.89
CA GLY A 58 -1.94 1.62 22.09
C GLY A 58 -0.51 1.17 22.37
N ILE A 59 0.46 1.77 21.70
CA ILE A 59 1.89 1.50 21.95
C ILE A 59 2.28 1.99 23.35
N MET A 60 1.82 3.17 23.75
CA MET A 60 2.09 3.75 25.07
C MET A 60 1.48 2.93 26.21
N SER A 61 0.20 2.58 26.12
CA SER A 61 -0.42 1.68 27.10
C SER A 61 0.22 0.31 27.10
N GLY A 62 0.69 -0.19 25.96
CA GLY A 62 1.52 -1.39 25.86
C GLY A 62 2.76 -1.33 26.75
N PHE A 63 3.54 -0.25 26.66
CA PHE A 63 4.70 -0.03 27.54
C PHE A 63 4.29 0.01 29.01
N LEU A 64 3.20 0.69 29.35
CA LEU A 64 2.71 0.79 30.73
C LEU A 64 2.26 -0.58 31.27
N ILE A 65 1.43 -1.31 30.52
CA ILE A 65 0.83 -2.59 30.92
C ILE A 65 1.91 -3.69 31.01
N ASN A 66 2.85 -3.73 30.06
CA ASN A 66 3.95 -4.70 30.07
C ASN A 66 4.98 -4.36 31.15
N GLY A 67 5.21 -3.06 31.44
CA GLY A 67 6.03 -2.59 32.55
C GLY A 67 5.42 -2.88 33.92
N ILE A 68 4.10 -2.73 34.07
CA ILE A 68 3.36 -3.03 35.31
C ILE A 68 3.44 -4.53 35.69
N ARG A 69 3.52 -5.44 34.70
CA ARG A 69 3.76 -6.87 34.96
C ARG A 69 5.20 -7.20 35.38
N LYS A 70 6.15 -6.28 35.21
CA LYS A 70 7.56 -6.41 35.64
C LYS A 70 7.92 -5.25 36.58
N THR A 71 7.44 -5.34 37.82
CA THR A 71 7.86 -4.56 39.00
C THR A 71 7.84 -3.02 38.87
N LEU A 72 6.99 -2.40 39.71
CA LEU A 72 6.61 -0.99 39.74
C LEU A 72 7.74 0.04 39.55
N PHE A 73 7.46 0.99 38.64
CA PHE A 73 8.03 2.33 38.40
C PHE A 73 9.55 2.51 38.21
N ARG A 74 10.44 1.66 38.74
CA ARG A 74 11.89 1.71 38.45
C ARG A 74 12.23 1.10 37.09
N SER A 75 11.60 -0.04 36.74
CA SER A 75 11.87 -0.74 35.47
C SER A 75 11.35 0.03 34.27
N MET A 76 10.28 0.82 34.41
CA MET A 76 9.74 1.62 33.30
C MET A 76 10.70 2.72 32.86
N ALA A 77 11.38 3.36 33.83
CA ALA A 77 12.42 4.36 33.54
C ALA A 77 13.71 3.72 33.02
N GLU A 78 14.08 2.53 33.51
CA GLU A 78 15.26 1.79 33.05
C GLU A 78 15.07 1.15 31.67
N ASP A 79 13.93 0.50 31.42
CA ASP A 79 13.57 -0.02 30.11
C ASP A 79 13.46 1.14 29.14
N TRP A 80 12.78 2.25 29.47
CA TRP A 80 12.76 3.47 28.63
C TRP A 80 14.15 4.07 28.36
N LYS A 81 15.12 3.85 29.25
CA LYS A 81 16.53 4.22 29.05
C LYS A 81 17.30 3.20 28.19
N ASN A 82 17.00 1.90 28.28
CA ASN A 82 17.70 0.82 27.58
C ASN A 82 16.76 0.00 26.66
N PRO A 83 16.74 0.25 25.34
CA PRO A 83 15.95 -0.54 24.39
C PRO A 83 16.41 -2.00 24.37
N ARG A 84 15.45 -2.94 24.42
CA ARG A 84 15.74 -4.38 24.41
C ARG A 84 15.69 -5.00 23.02
N SER A 85 15.12 -4.29 22.04
CA SER A 85 14.96 -4.73 20.65
C SER A 85 15.03 -3.55 19.68
N SER A 86 15.27 -3.84 18.39
CA SER A 86 15.21 -2.85 17.31
C SER A 86 13.83 -2.21 17.22
N LEU A 87 12.76 -2.98 17.39
CA LEU A 87 11.40 -2.45 17.40
C LEU A 87 11.12 -1.49 18.56
N ASP A 88 11.70 -1.72 19.75
CA ASP A 88 11.56 -0.78 20.88
C ASP A 88 12.19 0.58 20.55
N ILE A 89 13.30 0.60 19.81
CA ILE A 89 13.96 1.83 19.37
C ILE A 89 13.03 2.60 18.42
N ILE A 90 12.47 1.89 17.43
CA ILE A 90 11.51 2.45 16.46
C ILE A 90 10.28 3.02 17.18
N ARG A 91 9.67 2.24 18.09
CA ARG A 91 8.50 2.68 18.87
C ARG A 91 8.82 3.89 19.75
N ARG A 92 10.00 3.96 20.36
CA ARG A 92 10.42 5.14 21.14
C ARG A 92 10.59 6.37 20.26
N ALA A 93 11.22 6.24 19.10
CA ALA A 93 11.36 7.35 18.16
C ALA A 93 9.99 7.88 17.75
N TYR A 94 9.07 6.98 17.39
CA TYR A 94 7.70 7.33 17.06
C TYR A 94 6.97 8.01 18.22
N VAL A 95 6.98 7.45 19.44
CA VAL A 95 6.35 8.06 20.62
C VAL A 95 6.92 9.44 20.93
N ARG A 96 8.24 9.61 20.86
CA ARG A 96 8.89 10.91 21.10
C ARG A 96 8.46 11.96 20.07
N HIS A 97 8.33 11.56 18.81
CA HIS A 97 7.82 12.44 17.75
C HIS A 97 6.32 12.74 17.95
N TYR A 98 5.53 11.72 18.26
CA TYR A 98 4.09 11.81 18.49
C TYR A 98 3.71 12.84 19.58
N TRP A 99 4.47 12.89 20.68
CA TRP A 99 4.23 13.83 21.79
C TRP A 99 4.93 15.18 21.67
N ARG A 100 5.46 15.51 20.49
CA ARG A 100 6.06 16.83 20.21
C ARG A 100 5.33 17.54 19.06
N PRO A 101 4.03 17.84 19.24
CA PRO A 101 3.32 18.65 18.27
C PRO A 101 3.92 20.05 18.19
N GLU A 102 4.15 20.54 16.97
CA GLU A 102 4.70 21.87 16.69
C GLU A 102 3.58 22.88 16.40
N GLU A 103 2.45 22.42 15.87
CA GLU A 103 1.31 23.27 15.51
C GLU A 103 0.09 23.05 16.42
N ARG A 104 -0.79 24.06 16.52
CA ARG A 104 -2.04 23.97 17.30
C ARG A 104 -3.02 22.93 16.74
N SER A 105 -3.03 22.74 15.43
CA SER A 105 -3.78 21.71 14.71
C SER A 105 -3.43 20.30 15.21
N GLU A 106 -2.15 20.05 15.51
CA GLU A 106 -1.67 18.75 15.94
C GLU A 106 -2.08 18.39 17.37
N TRP A 107 -2.20 19.39 18.25
CA TRP A 107 -2.79 19.20 19.58
C TRP A 107 -4.26 18.80 19.51
N LEU A 108 -5.02 19.43 18.59
CA LEU A 108 -6.41 19.05 18.34
C LEU A 108 -6.49 17.60 17.83
N ASP A 109 -5.62 17.20 16.91
CA ASP A 109 -5.56 15.82 16.42
C ASP A 109 -5.30 14.82 17.55
N ILE A 110 -4.40 15.14 18.50
CA ILE A 110 -4.11 14.28 19.66
C ILE A 110 -5.34 14.17 20.58
N ALA A 111 -6.02 15.29 20.86
CA ALA A 111 -7.23 15.29 21.69
C ALA A 111 -8.35 14.45 21.04
N VAL A 112 -8.56 14.62 19.73
CA VAL A 112 -9.50 13.82 18.95
C VAL A 112 -9.09 12.34 18.95
N ALA A 113 -7.80 12.04 18.79
CA ALA A 113 -7.31 10.66 18.85
C ALA A 113 -7.60 10.03 20.21
N PHE A 114 -7.35 10.71 21.34
CA PHE A 114 -7.72 10.21 22.66
C PHE A 114 -9.21 9.89 22.79
N MET A 115 -10.06 10.81 22.32
CA MET A 115 -11.51 10.65 22.38
C MET A 115 -11.98 9.46 21.52
N LEU A 116 -11.40 9.29 20.34
CA LEU A 116 -11.79 8.26 19.38
C LEU A 116 -11.10 6.92 19.58
N TRP A 117 -10.06 6.82 20.41
CA TRP A 117 -9.21 5.63 20.48
C TRP A 117 -9.97 4.37 20.92
N ILE A 118 -10.53 4.36 22.13
CA ILE A 118 -11.27 3.21 22.65
C ILE A 118 -12.56 2.96 21.85
N PRO A 119 -13.42 3.97 21.60
CA PRO A 119 -14.61 3.77 20.77
C PRO A 119 -14.28 3.26 19.36
N GLY A 120 -13.23 3.79 18.75
CA GLY A 120 -12.75 3.39 17.42
C GLY A 120 -12.27 1.95 17.40
N ILE A 121 -11.48 1.52 18.39
CA ILE A 121 -11.08 0.11 18.52
C ILE A 121 -12.30 -0.80 18.67
N ILE A 122 -13.29 -0.44 19.49
CA ILE A 122 -14.49 -1.26 19.69
C ILE A 122 -15.28 -1.36 18.39
N VAL A 123 -15.58 -0.24 17.73
CA VAL A 123 -16.34 -0.20 16.47
C VAL A 123 -15.63 -1.00 15.38
N LEU A 124 -14.33 -0.77 15.18
CA LEU A 124 -13.54 -1.51 14.20
C LEU A 124 -13.45 -3.01 14.53
N SER A 125 -13.42 -3.38 15.82
CA SER A 125 -13.46 -4.77 16.26
C SER A 125 -14.80 -5.42 15.95
N ILE A 126 -15.92 -4.72 16.13
CA ILE A 126 -17.25 -5.23 15.76
C ILE A 126 -17.29 -5.49 14.25
N ILE A 127 -16.91 -4.50 13.43
CA ILE A 127 -16.93 -4.60 11.96
C ILE A 127 -16.05 -5.76 11.48
N SER A 128 -14.81 -5.83 11.96
CA SER A 128 -13.84 -6.84 11.54
C SER A 128 -14.24 -8.24 11.99
N THR A 129 -14.79 -8.38 13.20
CA THR A 129 -15.34 -9.65 13.72
C THR A 129 -16.54 -10.11 12.93
N HIS A 130 -17.51 -9.22 12.68
CA HIS A 130 -18.69 -9.54 11.88
C HIS A 130 -18.31 -10.06 10.49
N ARG A 131 -17.29 -9.46 9.88
CA ARG A 131 -16.80 -9.84 8.55
C ARG A 131 -16.08 -11.19 8.53
N ASN A 132 -15.18 -11.46 9.48
CA ASN A 132 -14.19 -12.53 9.34
C ASN A 132 -14.32 -13.66 10.38
N ALA A 133 -14.99 -13.44 11.51
CA ALA A 133 -14.85 -14.36 12.65
C ALA A 133 -15.43 -15.75 12.41
N SER A 134 -16.45 -15.86 11.56
CA SER A 134 -17.03 -17.13 11.13
C SER A 134 -16.05 -18.00 10.35
N TYR A 135 -15.13 -17.40 9.59
CA TYR A 135 -14.08 -18.13 8.89
C TYR A 135 -13.04 -18.66 9.87
N ALA A 136 -12.52 -17.79 10.73
CA ALA A 136 -11.51 -18.17 11.73
C ALA A 136 -12.04 -19.23 12.71
N ARG A 137 -13.30 -19.14 13.15
CA ARG A 137 -13.94 -20.16 14.00
C ARG A 137 -14.01 -21.52 13.32
N ARG A 138 -14.45 -21.55 12.05
CA ARG A 138 -14.65 -22.81 11.31
C ARG A 138 -13.34 -23.53 10.98
N ASN A 139 -12.29 -22.78 10.66
CA ASN A 139 -11.04 -23.36 10.15
C ASN A 139 -9.94 -23.48 11.22
N PHE A 140 -10.00 -22.67 12.29
CA PHE A 140 -8.94 -22.61 13.32
C PHE A 140 -9.48 -22.74 14.75
N GLY A 141 -10.78 -23.04 14.93
CA GLY A 141 -11.39 -23.28 16.25
C GLY A 141 -11.51 -22.07 17.17
N LYS A 142 -10.98 -20.89 16.78
CA LYS A 142 -10.98 -19.70 17.63
C LYS A 142 -12.39 -19.10 17.75
N THR A 143 -12.97 -19.09 18.94
CA THR A 143 -14.36 -18.64 19.12
C THR A 143 -14.53 -17.15 18.84
N ILE A 144 -15.73 -16.73 18.42
CA ILE A 144 -16.03 -15.33 18.06
C ILE A 144 -15.76 -14.35 19.21
N PRO A 145 -16.17 -14.61 20.48
CA PRO A 145 -15.86 -13.71 21.59
C PRO A 145 -14.37 -13.56 21.85
N HIS A 146 -13.60 -14.65 21.74
CA HIS A 146 -12.15 -14.60 21.90
C HIS A 146 -11.50 -13.76 20.80
N GLN A 147 -11.94 -13.90 19.54
CA GLN A 147 -11.42 -13.07 18.45
C GLN A 147 -11.73 -11.58 18.65
N PHE A 148 -12.92 -11.24 19.15
CA PHE A 148 -13.29 -9.86 19.45
C PHE A 148 -12.43 -9.28 20.58
N LEU A 149 -12.24 -10.03 21.66
CA LEU A 149 -11.43 -9.62 22.79
C LEU A 149 -9.94 -9.49 22.41
N ASP A 150 -9.41 -10.41 21.60
CA ASP A 150 -8.04 -10.35 21.09
C ASP A 150 -7.77 -9.07 20.33
N GLN A 151 -8.68 -8.65 19.44
CA GLN A 151 -8.56 -7.39 18.70
C GLN A 151 -8.45 -6.18 19.63
N ILE A 152 -9.27 -6.14 20.69
CA ILE A 152 -9.24 -5.06 21.68
C ILE A 152 -7.91 -5.08 22.45
N ILE A 153 -7.50 -6.24 22.98
CA ILE A 153 -6.25 -6.38 23.73
C ILE A 153 -5.05 -6.00 22.86
N ILE A 154 -4.99 -6.50 21.63
CA ILE A 154 -3.90 -6.22 20.68
C ILE A 154 -3.88 -4.74 20.34
N GLY A 155 -5.02 -4.13 20.00
CA GLY A 155 -5.12 -2.70 19.70
C GLY A 155 -4.67 -1.82 20.87
N MET A 156 -5.02 -2.21 22.11
CA MET A 156 -4.63 -1.48 23.32
C MET A 156 -3.19 -1.75 23.79
N THR A 157 -2.50 -2.78 23.29
CA THR A 157 -1.14 -3.13 23.77
C THR A 157 -0.06 -2.96 22.72
N THR A 158 -0.43 -2.89 21.45
CA THR A 158 0.51 -2.81 20.34
C THR A 158 0.25 -1.66 19.38
N GLY A 159 -0.94 -1.06 19.43
CA GLY A 159 -1.39 -0.11 18.40
C GLY A 159 -1.82 -0.76 17.09
N ILE A 160 -1.77 -2.10 16.95
CA ILE A 160 -2.28 -2.80 15.77
C ILE A 160 -3.80 -2.71 15.76
N LEU A 161 -4.34 -2.06 14.73
CA LEU A 161 -5.78 -1.82 14.63
C LEU A 161 -6.55 -3.12 14.33
N PRO A 162 -7.84 -3.21 14.72
CA PRO A 162 -8.63 -4.44 14.59
C PRO A 162 -8.68 -5.09 13.20
N PRO A 163 -8.74 -4.36 12.06
CA PRO A 163 -8.67 -5.01 10.75
C PRO A 163 -7.37 -5.79 10.53
N TRP A 164 -6.27 -5.32 11.12
CA TRP A 164 -4.95 -5.94 10.97
C TRP A 164 -4.80 -7.25 11.75
N TYR A 165 -5.69 -7.51 12.71
CA TYR A 165 -5.78 -8.84 13.34
C TYR A 165 -6.06 -9.94 12.32
N TYR A 166 -6.91 -9.67 11.33
CA TYR A 166 -7.20 -10.62 10.25
C TYR A 166 -6.19 -10.52 9.11
N ILE A 167 -5.73 -9.32 8.75
CA ILE A 167 -4.69 -9.14 7.72
C ILE A 167 -3.42 -9.91 8.09
N PHE A 168 -2.93 -9.77 9.32
CA PHE A 168 -1.72 -10.48 9.76
C PHE A 168 -1.98 -11.91 10.23
N ASP A 169 -3.18 -12.45 9.97
CA ASP A 169 -3.58 -13.80 10.39
C ASP A 169 -3.33 -14.08 11.89
N LEU A 170 -3.45 -13.05 12.75
CA LEU A 170 -3.13 -13.17 14.18
C LEU A 170 -4.06 -14.14 14.91
N TYR A 171 -5.23 -14.42 14.36
CA TYR A 171 -6.13 -15.46 14.86
C TYR A 171 -5.55 -16.88 14.73
N LYS A 172 -4.53 -17.10 13.89
CA LYS A 172 -3.82 -18.37 13.75
C LYS A 172 -2.64 -18.51 14.72
N LYS A 173 -2.27 -17.42 15.41
CA LYS A 173 -1.07 -17.36 16.26
C LYS A 173 -1.47 -17.57 17.72
N ASP A 174 -0.88 -18.58 18.35
CA ASP A 174 -1.22 -18.97 19.72
C ASP A 174 -0.45 -18.16 20.78
N HIS A 175 0.68 -17.54 20.42
CA HIS A 175 1.54 -16.83 21.36
C HIS A 175 1.41 -15.31 21.26
N ARG A 176 1.22 -14.68 22.42
CA ARG A 176 1.15 -13.23 22.54
C ARG A 176 2.43 -12.50 22.11
N SER A 177 3.59 -13.14 22.23
CA SER A 177 4.86 -12.60 21.74
C SER A 177 4.86 -12.41 20.23
N SER A 178 4.15 -13.25 19.48
CA SER A 178 4.17 -13.24 18.02
C SER A 178 3.58 -11.98 17.39
N TYR A 179 2.69 -11.26 18.10
CA TYR A 179 2.14 -10.00 17.61
C TYR A 179 2.93 -8.76 18.05
N LEU A 180 3.75 -8.87 19.12
CA LEU A 180 4.54 -7.73 19.61
C LEU A 180 5.63 -7.31 18.64
N SER A 181 6.10 -8.23 17.80
CA SER A 181 7.13 -8.00 16.77
C SER A 181 6.59 -7.40 15.47
N TYR A 182 5.28 -7.22 15.31
CA TYR A 182 4.76 -6.55 14.12
C TYR A 182 5.03 -5.05 14.20
N ILE A 183 5.48 -4.48 13.08
CA ILE A 183 5.66 -3.04 12.94
C ILE A 183 4.41 -2.48 12.29
N GLY A 184 3.77 -1.53 12.98
CA GLY A 184 2.63 -0.83 12.43
C GLY A 184 2.98 0.30 11.48
N ARG A 185 1.94 0.77 10.81
CA ARG A 185 2.01 1.90 9.87
C ARG A 185 2.25 3.24 10.58
N GLY A 186 1.79 3.36 11.82
CA GLY A 186 2.05 4.53 12.68
C GLY A 186 3.54 4.67 12.99
N GLU A 187 4.17 3.59 13.48
CA GLU A 187 5.60 3.56 13.84
C GLU A 187 6.53 3.92 12.67
N THR A 188 6.10 3.61 11.45
CA THR A 188 6.87 3.85 10.23
C THR A 188 6.52 5.18 9.58
N LYS A 189 5.34 5.31 8.98
CA LYS A 189 4.97 6.47 8.13
C LYS A 189 4.77 7.77 8.89
N ALA A 190 4.37 7.69 10.16
CA ALA A 190 4.21 8.83 11.05
C ALA A 190 5.32 8.88 12.13
N GLY A 191 6.34 8.04 12.01
CA GLY A 191 7.42 7.91 12.98
C GLY A 191 8.77 7.82 12.29
N ALA A 192 9.33 6.62 12.21
CA ALA A 192 10.68 6.37 11.72
C ALA A 192 10.98 7.10 10.39
N TYR A 193 10.09 7.04 9.40
CA TYR A 193 10.35 7.68 8.11
C TYR A 193 10.34 9.20 8.18
N VAL A 194 9.57 9.79 9.09
CA VAL A 194 9.55 11.25 9.29
C VAL A 194 10.83 11.68 9.99
N VAL A 195 11.26 10.94 11.01
CA VAL A 195 12.48 11.24 11.78
C VAL A 195 13.74 11.04 10.95
N LEU A 196 13.75 10.06 10.04
CA LEU A 196 14.90 9.71 9.21
C LEU A 196 14.94 10.43 7.85
N SER A 197 13.93 11.26 7.53
CA SER A 197 13.87 11.95 6.24
C SER A 197 14.31 13.39 6.40
N ASP A 198 15.52 13.70 5.95
CA ASP A 198 16.01 15.07 5.84
C ASP A 198 15.33 15.86 4.70
N VAL A 199 14.66 15.13 3.79
CA VAL A 199 14.01 15.72 2.62
C VAL A 199 12.55 16.05 2.96
N SER A 200 12.19 17.33 2.93
CA SER A 200 10.79 17.75 3.01
C SER A 200 9.96 17.08 1.91
N ARG A 201 8.73 16.65 2.23
CA ARG A 201 7.79 16.05 1.26
C ARG A 201 7.63 16.88 -0.02
N LYS A 202 7.77 18.21 0.06
CA LYS A 202 7.68 19.12 -1.09
C LYS A 202 8.79 18.87 -2.13
N TYR A 203 9.98 18.51 -1.67
CA TYR A 203 11.19 18.28 -2.49
C TYR A 203 11.49 16.81 -2.71
N CYS A 204 10.58 15.92 -2.30
CA CYS A 204 10.79 14.49 -2.45
C CYS A 204 10.75 14.08 -3.93
N ILE A 205 11.91 13.73 -4.48
CA ILE A 205 12.08 13.28 -5.87
C ILE A 205 11.23 12.02 -6.11
N LEU A 206 11.21 11.10 -5.16
CA LEU A 206 10.45 9.84 -5.23
C LEU A 206 8.92 10.08 -5.28
N GLY A 207 8.43 11.21 -4.77
CA GLY A 207 7.02 11.58 -4.82
C GLY A 207 6.56 12.10 -6.18
N ASN A 208 7.49 12.39 -7.11
CA ASN A 208 7.17 12.95 -8.41
C ASN A 208 7.79 12.15 -9.56
N LYS A 209 6.93 11.54 -10.38
CA LYS A 209 7.33 10.50 -11.34
C LYS A 209 8.19 11.03 -12.50
N ASP A 210 8.03 12.28 -12.90
CA ASP A 210 8.83 12.90 -13.96
C ASP A 210 10.21 13.35 -13.46
N ILE A 211 10.29 13.95 -12.27
CA ILE A 211 11.58 14.30 -11.62
C ILE A 211 12.37 13.02 -11.35
N PHE A 212 11.70 11.96 -10.88
CA PHE A 212 12.33 10.66 -10.70
C PHE A 212 12.90 10.08 -12.00
N ALA A 213 12.16 10.15 -13.11
CA ALA A 213 12.66 9.70 -14.41
C ALA A 213 13.89 10.52 -14.87
N ALA A 214 13.83 11.85 -14.75
CA ALA A 214 14.95 12.73 -15.07
C ALA A 214 16.20 12.43 -14.21
N HIS A 215 15.99 12.13 -12.91
CA HIS A 215 17.06 11.72 -12.01
C HIS A 215 17.70 10.39 -12.47
N CYS A 216 16.87 9.38 -12.80
CA CYS A 216 17.37 8.11 -13.31
C CYS A 216 18.21 8.30 -14.57
N ARG A 217 17.76 9.14 -15.51
CA ARG A 217 18.49 9.48 -16.73
C ARG A 217 19.87 10.07 -16.45
N LYS A 218 19.96 11.02 -15.52
CA LYS A 218 21.22 11.65 -15.13
C LYS A 218 22.26 10.62 -14.66
N PHE A 219 21.82 9.56 -14.00
CA PHE A 219 22.67 8.49 -13.48
C PHE A 219 22.71 7.25 -14.36
N ASN A 220 22.20 7.31 -15.60
CA ASN A 220 22.12 6.18 -16.54
C ASN A 220 21.40 4.95 -15.95
N LEU A 221 20.42 5.18 -15.07
CA LEU A 221 19.58 4.14 -14.49
C LEU A 221 18.41 3.85 -15.42
N ARG A 222 18.12 2.57 -15.62
CA ARG A 222 17.03 2.13 -16.48
C ARG A 222 15.68 2.33 -15.79
N ALA A 223 14.96 3.37 -16.21
CA ALA A 223 13.64 3.73 -15.68
C ALA A 223 12.63 3.98 -16.81
N VAL A 224 11.34 4.02 -16.47
CA VAL A 224 10.29 4.36 -17.44
C VAL A 224 10.36 5.83 -17.78
N GLU A 225 10.74 6.10 -19.02
CA GLU A 225 10.85 7.46 -19.54
C GLU A 225 9.49 7.99 -20.04
N PRO A 226 9.11 9.22 -19.65
CA PRO A 226 8.03 9.92 -20.30
C PRO A 226 8.27 10.06 -21.80
N VAL A 227 7.25 9.80 -22.60
CA VAL A 227 7.18 10.25 -24.00
C VAL A 227 6.89 11.73 -24.03
N ALA A 228 5.94 12.17 -23.21
CA ALA A 228 5.55 13.56 -23.08
C ALA A 228 5.01 13.84 -21.67
N ILE A 229 5.06 15.11 -21.29
CA ILE A 229 4.46 15.64 -20.08
C ILE A 229 3.44 16.69 -20.51
N VAL A 230 2.25 16.62 -19.91
CA VAL A 230 1.18 17.60 -20.14
C VAL A 230 0.96 18.37 -18.85
N ASP A 231 1.13 19.68 -18.89
CA ASP A 231 1.01 20.55 -17.73
C ASP A 231 0.42 21.90 -18.14
N ASP A 232 -0.56 22.37 -17.37
CA ASP A 232 -1.20 23.68 -17.54
C ASP A 232 -1.62 24.02 -18.99
N GLY A 233 -2.23 23.05 -19.68
CA GLY A 233 -2.72 23.24 -21.05
C GLY A 233 -1.65 23.08 -22.13
N HIS A 234 -0.42 22.72 -21.77
CA HIS A 234 0.68 22.55 -22.70
C HIS A 234 1.20 21.11 -22.68
N ILE A 235 1.55 20.58 -23.85
CA ILE A 235 2.22 19.28 -24.00
C ILE A 235 3.69 19.50 -24.39
N MET A 236 4.58 18.84 -23.67
CA MET A 236 6.03 18.87 -23.87
C MET A 236 6.51 17.46 -24.17
N PHE A 237 6.98 17.21 -25.40
CA PHE A 237 7.60 15.94 -25.76
C PHE A 237 9.02 15.85 -25.20
N SER A 238 9.40 14.66 -24.73
CA SER A 238 10.75 14.41 -24.23
C SER A 238 11.76 14.31 -25.37
N ASP A 239 11.32 13.85 -26.55
CA ASP A 239 12.07 13.94 -27.81
C ASP A 239 11.56 15.16 -28.59
N THR A 240 12.43 16.14 -28.80
CA THR A 240 12.09 17.41 -29.48
C THR A 240 11.78 17.23 -30.96
N SER A 241 12.07 16.08 -31.56
CA SER A 241 11.67 15.76 -32.93
C SER A 241 10.20 15.34 -33.06
N LEU A 242 9.56 14.96 -31.94
CA LEU A 242 8.17 14.57 -31.92
C LEU A 242 7.25 15.81 -31.85
N THR A 243 6.25 15.83 -32.73
CA THR A 243 5.15 16.81 -32.71
C THR A 243 3.80 16.16 -32.41
N ARG A 244 3.76 14.83 -32.34
CA ARG A 244 2.56 14.00 -32.15
C ARG A 244 2.86 12.83 -31.22
N LEU A 245 1.83 12.24 -30.64
CA LEU A 245 1.96 11.01 -29.86
C LEU A 245 2.47 9.86 -30.76
N PRO A 246 3.40 9.02 -30.27
CA PRO A 246 3.99 7.96 -31.07
C PRO A 246 3.00 6.81 -31.28
N ALA A 247 3.05 6.19 -32.46
CA ALA A 247 2.25 5.04 -32.88
C ALA A 247 2.58 3.76 -32.09
N CYS A 248 2.20 3.73 -30.82
CA CYS A 248 2.38 2.61 -29.90
C CYS A 248 1.39 2.71 -28.73
N ASP A 249 1.22 1.63 -27.97
CA ASP A 249 0.40 1.65 -26.76
C ASP A 249 0.95 2.64 -25.72
N LEU A 250 0.06 3.43 -25.14
CA LEU A 250 0.37 4.49 -24.19
C LEU A 250 -0.20 4.21 -22.81
N PHE A 251 0.60 4.50 -21.79
CA PHE A 251 0.20 4.52 -20.39
C PHE A 251 0.21 5.97 -19.88
N ILE A 252 -0.93 6.47 -19.48
CA ILE A 252 -1.12 7.86 -19.08
C ILE A 252 -1.46 7.90 -17.59
N LYS A 253 -0.77 8.74 -16.81
CA LYS A 253 -1.00 8.85 -15.36
C LYS A 253 -0.68 10.24 -14.83
N PRO A 254 -1.28 10.67 -13.70
CA PRO A 254 -0.84 11.86 -12.99
C PRO A 254 0.63 11.75 -12.56
N ALA A 255 1.37 12.86 -12.63
CA ALA A 255 2.76 12.94 -12.19
C ALA A 255 2.90 12.69 -10.67
N ARG A 256 1.93 13.20 -9.91
CA ARG A 256 1.75 12.94 -8.48
C ARG A 256 0.47 12.15 -8.26
N GLY A 257 0.57 11.06 -7.51
CA GLY A 257 -0.57 10.21 -7.22
C GLY A 257 -0.14 8.88 -6.61
N SER A 258 -1.12 8.16 -6.07
CA SER A 258 -0.92 6.87 -5.40
C SER A 258 -2.05 5.89 -5.75
N GLY A 259 -1.73 4.59 -5.73
CA GLY A 259 -2.73 3.54 -5.89
C GLY A 259 -3.20 3.29 -7.32
N GLY A 260 -2.52 3.85 -8.33
CA GLY A 260 -2.94 3.74 -9.74
C GLY A 260 -4.16 4.60 -10.12
N ARG A 261 -4.64 5.49 -9.22
CA ARG A 261 -5.80 6.35 -9.50
C ARG A 261 -5.48 7.34 -10.63
N GLY A 262 -6.39 7.39 -11.61
CA GLY A 262 -6.23 8.22 -12.81
C GLY A 262 -5.24 7.65 -13.83
N ALA A 263 -4.77 6.42 -13.66
CA ALA A 263 -4.00 5.74 -14.70
C ALA A 263 -4.93 5.23 -15.81
N GLU A 264 -4.60 5.55 -17.05
CA GLU A 264 -5.31 5.15 -18.25
C GLU A 264 -4.35 4.39 -19.17
N ARG A 265 -4.86 3.41 -19.91
CA ARG A 265 -4.13 2.73 -20.97
C ARG A 265 -4.86 2.93 -22.28
N TRP A 266 -4.11 3.34 -23.30
CA TRP A 266 -4.58 3.60 -24.64
C TRP A 266 -3.85 2.70 -25.62
N ARG A 267 -4.58 1.80 -26.30
CA ARG A 267 -3.99 0.90 -27.29
C ARG A 267 -4.01 1.53 -28.66
N TRP A 268 -2.89 1.49 -29.38
CA TRP A 268 -2.84 1.97 -30.75
C TRP A 268 -3.52 0.97 -31.69
N GLN A 269 -4.32 1.44 -32.64
CA GLN A 269 -5.13 0.61 -33.55
C GLN A 269 -4.72 0.73 -35.02
N GLY A 270 -3.62 1.41 -35.31
CA GLY A 270 -3.27 1.77 -36.68
C GLY A 270 -3.73 3.17 -37.05
N LYS A 271 -3.75 3.42 -38.36
CA LYS A 271 -4.20 4.69 -38.94
C LYS A 271 -5.61 4.57 -39.49
N ASP A 272 -6.39 5.62 -39.38
CA ASP A 272 -7.68 5.74 -40.06
C ASP A 272 -7.52 5.99 -41.56
N THR A 273 -8.65 6.13 -42.26
CA THR A 273 -8.69 6.42 -43.70
C THR A 273 -8.11 7.79 -44.07
N GLN A 274 -7.93 8.68 -43.09
CA GLN A 274 -7.29 10.00 -43.24
C GLN A 274 -5.81 9.99 -42.85
N GLY A 275 -5.26 8.83 -42.43
CA GLY A 275 -3.88 8.65 -42.02
C GLY A 275 -3.57 9.07 -40.57
N GLN A 276 -4.58 9.36 -39.76
CA GLN A 276 -4.46 9.71 -38.34
C GLN A 276 -4.33 8.45 -37.47
N ASP A 277 -3.40 8.46 -36.52
CA ASP A 277 -3.24 7.38 -35.56
C ASP A 277 -4.45 7.32 -34.62
N ILE A 278 -5.02 6.12 -34.44
CA ILE A 278 -6.18 5.88 -33.59
C ILE A 278 -5.77 5.15 -32.32
N TYR A 279 -6.29 5.61 -31.19
CA TYR A 279 -6.08 5.00 -29.87
C TYR A 279 -7.40 4.58 -29.26
N THR A 280 -7.42 3.45 -28.55
CA THR A 280 -8.63 2.94 -27.89
C THR A 280 -8.38 2.64 -26.42
N ASP A 281 -9.29 3.08 -25.56
CA ASP A 281 -9.35 2.72 -24.15
C ASP A 281 -10.74 2.15 -23.80
N ALA A 282 -11.06 2.04 -22.50
CA ALA A 282 -12.37 1.58 -22.05
C ALA A 282 -13.52 2.57 -22.34
N THR A 283 -13.21 3.83 -22.67
CA THR A 283 -14.18 4.92 -22.92
C THR A 283 -14.50 5.08 -24.40
N GLY A 284 -13.66 4.56 -25.30
CA GLY A 284 -13.90 4.56 -26.74
C GLY A 284 -12.61 4.61 -27.54
N HIS A 285 -12.75 4.90 -28.83
CA HIS A 285 -11.65 5.21 -29.74
C HIS A 285 -11.54 6.72 -29.93
N LEU A 286 -10.31 7.24 -29.99
CA LEU A 286 -10.01 8.64 -30.28
C LEU A 286 -8.89 8.71 -31.31
N ALA A 287 -8.95 9.68 -32.21
CA ALA A 287 -7.81 10.06 -33.01
C ALA A 287 -6.71 10.70 -32.13
N GLU A 288 -5.46 10.65 -32.60
CA GLU A 288 -4.31 11.21 -31.88
C GLU A 288 -4.50 12.67 -31.47
N GLU A 289 -5.04 13.48 -32.39
CA GLU A 289 -5.35 14.89 -32.16
C GLU A 289 -6.35 15.07 -31.02
N GLU A 290 -7.45 14.31 -31.05
CA GLU A 290 -8.52 14.37 -30.05
C GLU A 290 -8.03 13.92 -28.68
N LEU A 291 -7.22 12.84 -28.64
CA LEU A 291 -6.59 12.37 -27.42
C LEU A 291 -5.65 13.45 -26.86
N ARG A 292 -4.81 14.06 -27.69
CA ARG A 292 -3.89 15.11 -27.26
C ARG A 292 -4.65 16.34 -26.71
N GLN A 293 -5.70 16.77 -27.39
CA GLN A 293 -6.56 17.87 -26.92
C GLN A 293 -7.25 17.53 -25.58
N ARG A 294 -7.78 16.32 -25.43
CA ARG A 294 -8.36 15.83 -24.17
C ARG A 294 -7.34 15.89 -23.02
N LEU A 295 -6.09 15.50 -23.27
CA LEU A 295 -5.04 15.53 -22.24
C LEU A 295 -4.65 16.95 -21.86
N VAL A 296 -4.51 17.84 -22.85
CA VAL A 296 -4.26 19.27 -22.66
C VAL A 296 -5.36 19.90 -21.79
N LEU A 297 -6.63 19.70 -22.13
CA LEU A 297 -7.76 20.25 -21.37
C LEU A 297 -7.80 19.74 -19.91
N ARG A 298 -7.46 18.46 -19.69
CA ARG A 298 -7.46 17.84 -18.35
C ARG A 298 -6.25 18.21 -17.49
N SER A 299 -5.19 18.74 -18.10
CA SER A 299 -3.93 19.02 -17.39
C SER A 299 -3.97 20.27 -16.51
N ASN A 300 -5.01 21.11 -16.64
CA ASN A 300 -5.17 22.32 -15.82
C ASN A 300 -5.30 21.95 -14.33
N GLY A 301 -4.28 22.30 -13.54
CA GLY A 301 -4.13 21.93 -12.13
C GLY A 301 -3.72 20.46 -11.87
N ARG A 302 -3.44 19.66 -12.91
CA ARG A 302 -3.03 18.24 -12.79
C ARG A 302 -2.02 17.84 -13.86
N ARG A 303 -0.74 18.06 -13.57
CA ARG A 303 0.38 17.55 -14.37
C ARG A 303 0.26 16.05 -14.65
N THR A 304 0.29 15.70 -15.93
CA THR A 304 0.06 14.34 -16.45
C THR A 304 1.28 13.86 -17.23
N ILE A 305 1.63 12.59 -17.07
CA ILE A 305 2.75 11.95 -17.75
C ILE A 305 2.19 10.93 -18.74
N ILE A 306 2.71 10.96 -19.97
CA ILE A 306 2.45 9.99 -21.02
C ILE A 306 3.70 9.12 -21.16
N GLN A 307 3.54 7.81 -21.06
CA GLN A 307 4.61 6.81 -21.18
C GLN A 307 4.24 5.78 -22.24
N ARG A 308 5.23 5.11 -22.82
CA ARG A 308 4.97 3.88 -23.58
C ARG A 308 4.50 2.79 -22.61
N CYS A 309 3.56 1.96 -23.04
CA CYS A 309 3.20 0.77 -22.28
C CYS A 309 4.39 -0.20 -22.24
N LEU A 310 4.80 -0.58 -21.03
CA LEU A 310 5.73 -1.69 -20.87
C LEU A 310 5.01 -3.01 -21.12
N SER A 311 5.75 -4.00 -21.61
CA SER A 311 5.30 -5.39 -21.73
C SER A 311 6.06 -6.24 -20.72
N ASN A 312 5.35 -7.19 -20.12
CA ASN A 312 5.95 -8.17 -19.20
C ASN A 312 6.96 -9.04 -19.94
N HIS A 313 7.94 -9.56 -19.21
CA HIS A 313 8.81 -10.62 -19.71
C HIS A 313 7.98 -11.88 -20.06
N PRO A 314 8.26 -12.59 -21.17
CA PRO A 314 7.50 -13.77 -21.57
C PRO A 314 7.30 -14.81 -20.46
N ASP A 315 8.34 -15.06 -19.64
CA ASP A 315 8.29 -16.03 -18.54
C ASP A 315 7.26 -15.71 -17.44
N ILE A 316 6.85 -14.44 -17.29
CA ILE A 316 5.89 -14.00 -16.26
C ILE A 316 4.59 -13.47 -16.86
N GLU A 317 4.48 -13.38 -18.19
CA GLU A 317 3.31 -12.78 -18.87
C GLU A 317 2.01 -13.48 -18.46
N GLN A 318 2.05 -14.80 -18.31
CA GLN A 318 0.90 -15.63 -17.92
C GLN A 318 0.50 -15.47 -16.44
N LEU A 319 1.33 -14.82 -15.63
CA LEU A 319 1.04 -14.45 -14.24
C LEU A 319 0.57 -12.99 -14.10
N ALA A 320 0.96 -12.12 -15.04
CA ALA A 320 0.75 -10.69 -14.96
C ALA A 320 -0.45 -10.20 -15.79
N GLY A 321 -0.74 -10.89 -16.89
CA GLY A 321 -1.74 -10.47 -17.86
C GLY A 321 -1.36 -9.17 -18.57
N GLN A 322 -2.36 -8.32 -18.83
CA GLN A 322 -2.13 -7.08 -19.56
C GLN A 322 -1.63 -5.92 -18.66
N ALA A 323 -1.69 -6.08 -17.34
CA ALA A 323 -1.04 -5.17 -16.41
C ALA A 323 0.43 -5.56 -16.29
N VAL A 324 1.31 -4.57 -16.16
CA VAL A 324 2.73 -4.82 -15.89
C VAL A 324 2.85 -5.26 -14.44
N ALA A 325 3.31 -6.48 -14.21
CA ALA A 325 3.62 -6.97 -12.87
C ALA A 325 4.94 -6.36 -12.39
N THR A 326 5.00 -6.06 -11.10
CA THR A 326 6.15 -5.36 -10.51
C THR A 326 6.71 -6.09 -9.31
N VAL A 327 8.04 -6.07 -9.18
CA VAL A 327 8.72 -6.36 -7.94
C VAL A 327 8.66 -5.10 -7.07
N ARG A 328 7.95 -5.17 -5.94
CA ARG A 328 8.06 -4.18 -4.87
C ARG A 328 9.22 -4.59 -3.98
N MET A 329 10.34 -3.88 -4.09
CA MET A 329 11.55 -4.12 -3.32
C MET A 329 11.78 -3.00 -2.31
N VAL A 330 12.21 -3.33 -1.09
CA VAL A 330 12.62 -2.36 -0.07
C VAL A 330 14.13 -2.42 0.08
N THR A 331 14.77 -1.27 -0.07
CA THR A 331 16.17 -1.06 0.28
C THR A 331 16.30 -0.14 1.47
N CYS A 332 17.28 -0.40 2.32
CA CYS A 332 17.64 0.43 3.47
C CYS A 332 19.16 0.63 3.48
N LEU A 333 19.65 1.79 3.90
CA LEU A 333 21.08 1.97 4.10
C LEU A 333 21.52 1.09 5.28
N ASN A 334 22.57 0.33 5.07
CA ASN A 334 23.17 -0.48 6.12
C ASN A 334 24.03 0.38 7.07
N GLU A 335 24.71 -0.26 8.01
CA GLU A 335 25.57 0.39 9.00
C GLU A 335 26.79 1.09 8.36
N GLU A 336 27.21 0.66 7.18
CA GLU A 336 28.26 1.29 6.37
C GLU A 336 27.72 2.39 5.43
N GLY A 337 26.41 2.69 5.48
CA GLY A 337 25.78 3.69 4.60
C GLY A 337 25.54 3.19 3.16
N MET A 338 25.63 1.89 2.92
CA MET A 338 25.44 1.26 1.61
C MET A 338 24.01 0.68 1.47
N PRO A 339 23.37 0.78 0.29
CA PRO A 339 22.05 0.19 0.10
C PRO A 339 22.01 -1.34 0.23
N GLU A 340 21.16 -1.83 1.12
CA GLU A 340 20.90 -3.26 1.35
C GLU A 340 19.43 -3.58 1.08
N ILE A 341 19.17 -4.69 0.37
CA ILE A 341 17.80 -5.17 0.11
C ILE A 341 17.32 -5.97 1.32
N THR A 342 16.19 -5.57 1.92
CA THR A 342 15.68 -6.24 3.12
C THR A 342 14.46 -7.11 2.84
N ASP A 343 13.58 -6.66 1.94
CA ASP A 343 12.28 -7.29 1.69
C ASP A 343 11.87 -7.09 0.23
N ALA A 344 11.22 -8.09 -0.36
CA ALA A 344 10.65 -7.98 -1.69
C ALA A 344 9.38 -8.83 -1.84
N ILE A 345 8.43 -8.30 -2.60
CA ILE A 345 7.23 -9.03 -3.04
C ILE A 345 7.03 -8.84 -4.54
N PHE A 346 6.48 -9.84 -5.20
CA PHE A 346 6.04 -9.76 -6.58
C PHE A 346 4.54 -9.47 -6.62
N ARG A 347 4.15 -8.36 -7.24
CA ARG A 347 2.74 -7.96 -7.36
C ARG A 347 2.19 -8.32 -8.72
N MET A 348 0.95 -8.82 -8.73
CA MET A 348 0.24 -9.23 -9.93
C MET A 348 -1.20 -8.70 -9.86
N ALA A 349 -1.77 -8.36 -11.01
CA ALA A 349 -3.21 -8.10 -11.10
C ALA A 349 -3.98 -9.40 -10.88
N THR A 350 -5.19 -9.35 -10.31
CA THR A 350 -6.04 -10.55 -10.17
C THR A 350 -6.88 -10.84 -11.39
N ARG A 351 -7.06 -9.86 -12.28
CA ARG A 351 -7.77 -9.97 -13.55
C ARG A 351 -6.86 -9.54 -14.68
N LEU A 352 -6.92 -10.26 -15.79
CA LEU A 352 -6.09 -9.99 -16.96
C LEU A 352 -6.36 -8.63 -17.63
N ASP A 353 -7.54 -8.03 -17.44
CA ASP A 353 -7.93 -6.76 -18.07
C ASP A 353 -7.64 -5.51 -17.23
N CYS A 354 -7.08 -5.67 -16.03
CA CYS A 354 -6.70 -4.55 -15.18
C CYS A 354 -5.59 -3.70 -15.82
N VAL A 355 -5.64 -2.39 -15.54
CA VAL A 355 -4.62 -1.43 -15.99
C VAL A 355 -3.40 -1.40 -15.07
N VAL A 356 -3.57 -1.79 -13.79
CA VAL A 356 -2.53 -1.77 -12.76
C VAL A 356 -2.55 -3.05 -11.91
N ASP A 357 -1.39 -3.44 -11.38
CA ASP A 357 -1.14 -4.62 -10.54
C ASP A 357 -1.23 -4.32 -9.02
N ASN A 358 -1.64 -3.10 -8.64
CA ASN A 358 -1.60 -2.65 -7.25
C ASN A 358 -2.53 -3.48 -6.35
N ILE A 359 -1.99 -4.01 -5.25
CA ILE A 359 -2.74 -4.79 -4.26
C ILE A 359 -3.93 -3.98 -3.69
N HIS A 360 -3.76 -2.68 -3.47
CA HIS A 360 -4.84 -1.80 -2.99
C HIS A 360 -5.94 -1.55 -4.04
N ALA A 361 -5.68 -1.87 -5.31
CA ALA A 361 -6.64 -1.84 -6.41
C ALA A 361 -7.22 -3.24 -6.72
N GLY A 362 -6.98 -4.24 -5.86
CA GLY A 362 -7.48 -5.61 -6.02
C GLY A 362 -6.46 -6.62 -6.54
N GLY A 363 -5.18 -6.24 -6.68
CA GLY A 363 -4.10 -7.18 -7.01
C GLY A 363 -3.75 -8.15 -5.88
N ILE A 364 -2.89 -9.12 -6.20
CA ILE A 364 -2.27 -10.07 -5.27
C ILE A 364 -0.76 -9.83 -5.21
N GLY A 365 -0.14 -10.28 -4.13
CA GLY A 365 1.31 -10.28 -3.96
C GLY A 365 1.82 -11.66 -3.55
N ALA A 366 3.00 -12.04 -4.01
CA ALA A 366 3.75 -13.21 -3.55
C ALA A 366 5.05 -12.76 -2.87
N PRO A 367 5.46 -13.34 -1.72
CA PRO A 367 6.77 -13.07 -1.17
C PRO A 367 7.86 -13.59 -2.10
N ILE A 368 9.01 -12.92 -2.14
CA ILE A 368 10.17 -13.34 -2.92
C ILE A 368 11.28 -13.76 -1.95
N ASP A 369 11.88 -14.93 -2.18
CA ASP A 369 13.17 -15.28 -1.58
C ASP A 369 14.27 -14.43 -2.23
N ILE A 370 14.81 -13.49 -1.46
CA ILE A 370 15.80 -12.51 -1.94
C ILE A 370 17.08 -13.19 -2.44
N SER A 371 17.45 -14.36 -1.89
CA SER A 371 18.68 -15.04 -2.27
C SER A 371 18.64 -15.56 -3.71
N CYS A 372 17.45 -15.83 -4.24
CA CYS A 372 17.32 -16.62 -5.46
C CYS A 372 16.13 -16.25 -6.37
N GLY A 373 15.35 -15.23 -6.01
CA GLY A 373 14.24 -14.70 -6.80
C GLY A 373 13.01 -15.60 -6.87
N GLN A 374 12.90 -16.59 -5.99
CA GLN A 374 11.81 -17.58 -6.01
C GLN A 374 10.57 -17.06 -5.29
N LEU A 375 9.40 -17.23 -5.91
CA LEU A 375 8.11 -16.82 -5.36
C LEU A 375 7.57 -17.85 -4.36
N GLY A 376 6.98 -17.35 -3.27
CA GLY A 376 6.13 -18.15 -2.39
C GLY A 376 4.65 -18.11 -2.78
N CYS A 377 3.79 -18.57 -1.87
CA CYS A 377 2.34 -18.46 -2.03
C CYS A 377 1.86 -17.00 -2.05
N ALA A 378 1.00 -16.66 -3.00
CA ALA A 378 0.42 -15.33 -3.09
C ALA A 378 -0.76 -15.12 -2.12
N SER A 379 -1.13 -13.86 -1.89
CA SER A 379 -2.38 -13.46 -1.22
C SER A 379 -2.78 -12.06 -1.66
N ASN A 380 -4.02 -11.66 -1.38
CA ASN A 380 -4.38 -10.25 -1.33
C ASN A 380 -4.01 -9.65 0.05
N LEU A 381 -4.42 -8.41 0.30
CA LEU A 381 -4.18 -7.72 1.58
C LEU A 381 -4.79 -8.43 2.82
N GLY A 382 -5.69 -9.40 2.67
CA GLY A 382 -6.25 -10.16 3.80
C GLY A 382 -7.36 -9.46 4.58
N MET A 383 -8.00 -8.42 4.00
CA MET A 383 -9.20 -7.80 4.59
C MET A 383 -10.37 -8.79 4.72
N ASP A 384 -10.44 -9.73 3.78
CA ASP A 384 -11.26 -10.94 3.87
C ASP A 384 -10.34 -12.11 4.18
N ALA A 385 -10.46 -12.66 5.39
CA ALA A 385 -9.64 -13.76 5.87
C ALA A 385 -9.85 -15.04 5.03
N SER A 386 -11.03 -15.19 4.40
CA SER A 386 -11.36 -16.37 3.60
C SER A 386 -10.61 -16.48 2.28
N TYR A 387 -10.00 -15.38 1.81
CA TYR A 387 -9.20 -15.38 0.57
C TYR A 387 -7.99 -16.31 0.66
N GLY A 388 -7.41 -16.45 1.87
CA GLY A 388 -6.36 -17.43 2.13
C GLY A 388 -5.02 -17.15 1.40
N ARG A 389 -4.32 -18.24 1.09
CA ARG A 389 -3.05 -18.24 0.33
C ARG A 389 -3.28 -18.96 -0.99
N LEU A 390 -2.67 -18.45 -2.05
CA LEU A 390 -2.84 -18.90 -3.43
C LEU A 390 -1.54 -19.50 -3.96
N ARG A 391 -1.58 -20.78 -4.32
CA ARG A 391 -0.48 -21.44 -5.05
C ARG A 391 -0.56 -21.20 -6.56
N HIS A 392 -1.76 -20.88 -7.05
CA HIS A 392 -2.05 -20.61 -8.47
C HIS A 392 -2.70 -19.24 -8.62
N HIS A 393 -2.48 -18.61 -9.76
CA HIS A 393 -3.11 -17.34 -10.12
C HIS A 393 -4.63 -17.54 -10.29
N PRO A 394 -5.48 -16.68 -9.68
CA PRO A 394 -6.92 -16.91 -9.62
C PRO A 394 -7.62 -16.89 -10.98
N ASP A 395 -7.12 -16.09 -11.93
CA ASP A 395 -7.68 -15.99 -13.29
C ASP A 395 -7.08 -17.02 -14.26
N THR A 396 -5.74 -17.07 -14.39
CA THR A 396 -5.04 -17.95 -15.35
C THR A 396 -4.79 -19.37 -14.86
N ASN A 397 -5.01 -19.66 -13.57
CA ASN A 397 -4.68 -20.93 -12.93
C ASN A 397 -3.20 -21.36 -13.07
N ARG A 398 -2.30 -20.44 -13.40
CA ARG A 398 -0.86 -20.71 -13.51
C ARG A 398 -0.23 -20.80 -12.13
N VAL A 399 0.74 -21.71 -11.99
CA VAL A 399 1.50 -21.88 -10.75
C VAL A 399 2.26 -20.59 -10.43
N ILE A 400 2.08 -20.08 -9.21
CA ILE A 400 2.83 -18.94 -8.67
C ILE A 400 3.98 -19.47 -7.81
N GLU A 401 3.66 -20.34 -6.86
CA GLU A 401 4.62 -20.82 -5.87
C GLU A 401 5.75 -21.60 -6.56
N GLY A 402 6.98 -21.22 -6.27
CA GLY A 402 8.19 -21.85 -6.83
C GLY A 402 8.68 -21.24 -8.13
N VAL A 403 7.94 -20.34 -8.76
CA VAL A 403 8.42 -19.61 -9.95
C VAL A 403 9.63 -18.76 -9.58
N ARG A 404 10.68 -18.79 -10.39
CA ARG A 404 11.84 -17.90 -10.27
C ARG A 404 11.67 -16.71 -11.21
N LEU A 405 11.86 -15.50 -10.70
CA LEU A 405 11.76 -14.29 -11.51
C LEU A 405 12.98 -14.16 -12.45
N PRO A 406 12.77 -13.78 -13.73
CA PRO A 406 13.86 -13.50 -14.66
C PRO A 406 14.68 -12.29 -14.20
N PHE A 407 15.95 -12.24 -14.59
CA PHE A 407 16.88 -11.14 -14.31
C PHE A 407 17.04 -10.79 -12.82
N TRP A 408 16.81 -11.73 -11.89
CA TRP A 408 16.78 -11.42 -10.45
C TRP A 408 18.04 -10.70 -9.94
N GLY A 409 19.23 -11.14 -10.35
CA GLY A 409 20.49 -10.46 -10.01
C GLY A 409 20.55 -9.00 -10.51
N GLU A 410 20.07 -8.75 -11.73
CA GLU A 410 20.00 -7.40 -12.31
C GLU A 410 18.95 -6.52 -11.63
N VAL A 411 17.82 -7.11 -11.19
CA VAL A 411 16.80 -6.40 -10.40
C VAL A 411 17.40 -5.91 -9.09
N CYS A 412 18.11 -6.79 -8.37
CA CYS A 412 18.80 -6.44 -7.14
C CYS A 412 19.85 -5.34 -7.37
N ALA A 413 20.70 -5.50 -8.39
CA ALA A 413 21.72 -4.52 -8.73
C ALA A 413 21.12 -3.16 -9.10
N LEU A 414 20.03 -3.13 -9.89
CA LEU A 414 19.35 -1.90 -10.28
C LEU A 414 18.76 -1.16 -9.06
N ALA A 415 18.14 -1.88 -8.13
CA ALA A 415 17.59 -1.28 -6.90
C ALA A 415 18.68 -0.67 -6.02
N CYS A 416 19.77 -1.40 -5.77
CA CYS A 416 20.90 -0.90 -4.99
C CYS A 416 21.59 0.29 -5.68
N ALA A 417 21.82 0.21 -7.00
CA ALA A 417 22.40 1.31 -7.76
C ALA A 417 21.52 2.57 -7.72
N ALA A 418 20.20 2.41 -7.84
CA ALA A 418 19.26 3.53 -7.73
C ALA A 418 19.27 4.16 -6.34
N HIS A 419 19.28 3.35 -5.27
CA HIS A 419 19.34 3.88 -3.91
C HIS A 419 20.69 4.55 -3.61
N ALA A 420 21.80 4.05 -4.15
CA ALA A 420 23.12 4.67 -3.98
C ALA A 420 23.20 6.10 -4.52
N THR A 421 22.32 6.46 -5.47
CA THR A 421 22.22 7.83 -6.00
C THR A 421 21.31 8.74 -5.16
N LEU A 422 20.65 8.20 -4.13
CA LEU A 422 19.64 8.85 -3.29
C LEU A 422 19.96 8.65 -1.79
N THR A 423 21.22 8.83 -1.40
CA THR A 423 21.69 8.58 -0.01
C THR A 423 21.01 9.43 1.06
N SER A 424 20.36 10.55 0.69
CA SER A 424 19.50 11.33 1.61
C SER A 424 18.23 10.58 2.06
N TYR A 425 17.93 9.42 1.47
CA TYR A 425 16.83 8.57 1.88
C TYR A 425 17.40 7.33 2.56
N VAL A 426 17.15 7.17 3.87
CA VAL A 426 17.58 5.95 4.59
C VAL A 426 16.89 4.70 4.04
N ILE A 427 15.63 4.82 3.62
CA ILE A 427 14.80 3.71 3.13
C ILE A 427 14.06 4.11 1.86
N VAL A 428 14.00 3.19 0.89
CA VAL A 428 13.24 3.38 -0.34
C VAL A 428 12.49 2.10 -0.72
N GLY A 429 11.24 2.26 -1.19
CA GLY A 429 10.48 1.19 -1.83
C GLY A 429 10.45 1.35 -3.35
N TRP A 430 11.03 0.42 -4.08
CA TRP A 430 11.09 0.41 -5.55
C TRP A 430 9.97 -0.43 -6.14
N ASP A 431 9.31 0.06 -7.18
CA ASP A 431 8.56 -0.79 -8.12
C ASP A 431 9.41 -1.00 -9.36
N ILE A 432 9.77 -2.25 -9.64
CA ILE A 432 10.59 -2.64 -10.78
C ILE A 432 9.76 -3.55 -11.68
N ALA A 433 9.59 -3.17 -12.93
CA ALA A 433 8.97 -4.00 -13.95
C ALA A 433 10.03 -4.94 -14.56
N LEU A 434 9.60 -6.16 -14.87
CA LEU A 434 10.41 -7.15 -15.58
C LEU A 434 9.96 -7.20 -17.02
N THR A 435 10.78 -6.69 -17.94
CA THR A 435 10.45 -6.63 -19.38
C THR A 435 11.31 -7.60 -20.18
N GLY A 436 10.91 -7.88 -21.43
CA GLY A 436 11.68 -8.74 -22.35
C GLY A 436 13.13 -8.30 -22.61
N THR A 437 13.48 -7.06 -22.27
CA THR A 437 14.82 -6.50 -22.47
C THR A 437 15.55 -6.19 -21.15
N GLY A 438 15.03 -6.64 -20.01
CA GLY A 438 15.62 -6.44 -18.68
C GLY A 438 14.72 -5.68 -17.69
N PRO A 439 15.19 -5.47 -16.45
CA PRO A 439 14.44 -4.77 -15.41
C PRO A 439 14.37 -3.25 -15.65
N VAL A 440 13.25 -2.63 -15.28
CA VAL A 440 12.99 -1.20 -15.45
C VAL A 440 12.37 -0.60 -14.19
N LEU A 441 12.94 0.48 -13.65
CA LEU A 441 12.36 1.23 -12.54
C LEU A 441 11.07 1.96 -12.98
N VAL A 442 9.96 1.65 -12.33
CA VAL A 442 8.65 2.25 -12.61
C VAL A 442 8.37 3.43 -11.68
N GLU A 443 8.65 3.26 -10.38
CA GLU A 443 8.55 4.30 -9.37
C GLU A 443 9.44 3.96 -8.16
N GLY A 444 9.88 4.99 -7.43
CA GLY A 444 10.42 4.84 -6.09
C GLY A 444 9.49 5.49 -5.06
N ASN A 445 9.51 5.00 -3.82
CA ASN A 445 8.61 5.39 -2.75
C ASN A 445 9.43 5.72 -1.50
N SER A 446 9.38 6.95 -1.02
CA SER A 446 10.10 7.38 0.20
C SER A 446 9.47 6.89 1.51
N GLY A 447 8.35 6.16 1.44
CA GLY A 447 7.62 5.66 2.60
C GLY A 447 6.94 4.33 2.29
N PRO A 448 7.72 3.26 2.04
CA PRO A 448 7.17 1.97 1.67
C PRO A 448 6.22 1.43 2.74
N CYS A 449 5.13 0.80 2.29
CA CYS A 449 4.16 0.18 3.18
C CYS A 449 4.69 -1.19 3.62
N LEU A 450 4.96 -1.37 4.92
CA LEU A 450 5.47 -2.64 5.43
C LEU A 450 4.37 -3.68 5.71
N ASP A 451 3.10 -3.25 5.76
CA ASP A 451 1.97 -4.17 6.00
C ASP A 451 1.88 -5.25 4.92
N ILE A 452 2.09 -4.87 3.64
CA ILE A 452 2.07 -5.83 2.53
C ILE A 452 3.24 -6.79 2.61
N MET A 453 4.41 -6.34 3.07
CA MET A 453 5.58 -7.21 3.26
C MET A 453 5.32 -8.26 4.35
N GLN A 454 4.86 -7.79 5.51
CA GLN A 454 4.52 -8.66 6.64
C GLN A 454 3.39 -9.64 6.32
N ARG A 455 2.39 -9.20 5.54
CA ARG A 455 1.29 -10.06 5.07
C ARG A 455 1.79 -11.16 4.15
N MET A 456 2.54 -10.81 3.10
CA MET A 456 2.93 -11.79 2.08
C MET A 456 3.96 -12.77 2.61
N ALA A 457 4.92 -12.30 3.40
CA ALA A 457 5.92 -13.16 4.03
C ALA A 457 5.41 -13.93 5.26
N ASP A 458 4.16 -13.68 5.69
CA ASP A 458 3.52 -14.25 6.88
C ASP A 458 4.32 -14.13 8.19
N ARG A 459 5.19 -13.11 8.26
CA ARG A 459 6.10 -12.88 9.38
C ARG A 459 6.14 -11.41 9.82
N PRO A 460 6.33 -11.13 11.11
CA PRO A 460 6.62 -9.78 11.58
C PRO A 460 7.98 -9.30 11.04
N LEU A 461 8.14 -7.98 10.89
CA LEU A 461 9.42 -7.36 10.53
C LEU A 461 10.19 -6.76 11.71
N GLY A 462 9.61 -6.66 12.90
CA GLY A 462 10.20 -5.97 14.05
C GLY A 462 11.49 -6.57 14.59
N ASP A 463 11.72 -7.86 14.34
CA ASP A 463 12.95 -8.58 14.67
C ASP A 463 13.80 -8.88 13.41
N GLY A 464 13.38 -8.35 12.26
CA GLY A 464 14.05 -8.55 10.97
C GLY A 464 15.16 -7.53 10.71
N ARG A 465 15.92 -7.79 9.64
CA ARG A 465 17.04 -6.94 9.21
C ARG A 465 16.62 -5.48 8.98
N LEU A 466 15.45 -5.25 8.37
CA LEU A 466 14.92 -3.89 8.16
C LEU A 466 14.75 -3.13 9.48
N ALA A 467 14.18 -3.76 10.51
CA ALA A 467 14.01 -3.10 11.81
C ALA A 467 15.36 -2.78 12.45
N HIS A 468 16.34 -3.68 12.31
CA HIS A 468 17.70 -3.43 12.79
C HIS A 468 18.32 -2.19 12.16
N LEU A 469 18.24 -2.08 10.84
CA LEU A 469 18.77 -0.93 10.10
C LEU A 469 18.04 0.37 10.46
N LEU A 470 16.71 0.36 10.51
CA LEU A 470 15.95 1.54 10.95
C LEU A 470 16.32 1.96 12.37
N ALA A 471 16.48 1.01 13.29
CA ALA A 471 16.88 1.28 14.67
C ALA A 471 18.29 1.88 14.75
N HIS A 472 19.25 1.35 13.98
CA HIS A 472 20.61 1.88 13.87
C HIS A 472 20.60 3.35 13.47
N HIS A 473 19.93 3.70 12.37
CA HIS A 473 19.85 5.09 11.89
C HIS A 473 19.12 6.01 12.88
N LEU A 474 18.06 5.53 13.53
CA LEU A 474 17.35 6.30 14.57
C LEU A 474 18.21 6.57 15.81
N GLN A 475 19.17 5.71 16.12
CA GLN A 475 20.13 5.92 17.21
C GLN A 475 21.24 6.88 16.80
N GLN A 476 21.76 6.77 15.56
CA GLN A 476 22.80 7.64 15.04
C GLN A 476 22.34 9.06 14.78
N GLY A 477 21.08 9.27 14.37
CA GLY A 477 20.48 10.61 14.20
C GLY A 477 20.45 11.47 15.49
N ARG A 478 20.91 10.93 16.62
CA ARG A 478 21.16 11.65 17.87
C ARG A 478 22.61 12.18 18.01
N GLN A 479 23.53 11.84 17.10
CA GLN A 479 24.96 12.18 17.16
C GLN A 479 25.51 12.92 15.94
N SER A 480 24.73 13.06 14.86
CA SER A 480 25.18 13.69 13.61
C SER A 480 24.28 14.85 13.17
N MET A 481 24.13 15.86 14.04
CA MET A 481 23.75 17.20 13.59
C MET A 481 24.72 18.23 14.17
N PRO A 482 25.61 18.84 13.35
CA PRO A 482 26.04 20.20 13.60
C PRO A 482 24.80 21.07 13.63
N ASP A 483 24.74 21.97 14.60
CA ASP A 483 23.66 22.90 14.81
C ASP A 483 23.63 23.93 13.65
N VAL A 484 22.97 23.61 12.52
CA VAL A 484 22.82 24.53 11.37
C VAL A 484 21.84 25.68 11.67
N ARG A 485 21.52 25.94 12.95
CA ARG A 485 20.72 27.10 13.36
C ARG A 485 21.54 28.26 13.94
N GLN A 486 22.88 28.19 13.95
CA GLN A 486 23.71 29.32 14.43
C GLN A 486 24.32 30.21 13.34
N ASP A 487 24.36 29.82 12.06
CA ASP A 487 25.03 30.63 11.03
C ASP A 487 24.13 31.68 10.32
N SER A 488 22.84 31.77 10.66
CA SER A 488 21.95 32.81 10.12
C SER A 488 21.84 34.06 11.00
N ALA A 489 22.66 34.20 12.06
CA ALA A 489 22.69 35.37 12.94
C ALA A 489 23.98 36.22 12.82
N MET A 490 24.87 35.90 11.88
CA MET A 490 26.06 36.71 11.56
C MET A 490 26.18 36.93 10.05
N SER A 491 25.11 37.42 9.41
CA SER A 491 25.19 38.16 8.14
C SER A 491 23.83 38.77 7.81
N ALA A 492 23.45 39.81 8.55
CA ALA A 492 22.49 40.83 8.13
C ALA A 492 22.76 42.12 8.90
#